data_AF-A0A087S5G6-F1
#
_entry.id   AF-A0A087S5G6-F1
#
_cell.length_a   1.000
_cell.length_b   1.000
_cell.length_c   1.000
_cell.angle_alpha   90.00
_cell.angle_beta   90.00
_cell.angle_gamma   90.00
#
_symmetry.space_group_name_H-M   'P 1'
#
loop_
_entity.id
_entity.type
_entity.pdbx_description
1 polymer ?
#
loop_
_entity_poly.entity_id
_entity_poly.type
_entity_poly.pdbx_seq_one_letter_code
_entity_poly.pdbx_strand_id
1 'polypeptide(L)'
;MSEIILKVDEIPQQHVGRGRAIVDPKIIEDQKWNTGQILELTYNKNLNTQMGGRVQFIVTSTKPSKPVIVTENTIFKLGTMTKSVDASVPRITYDELGGLKNEVQKIREMVELPMRHPELFDKIGVEAPKGVLLYGPPGTGKTLLAKAVAGETNAHFISLSGPEIMGKYYGESEEKIREIFNQAEENSPSIIFIDEIDSIAPKRDEVSGEVEKRIVSQLLTLMDGMKSRGKVVVIAATNRPDSIDPALRRPGRFDREIEIGIPDDEGRFEILSIHTRGMPIDEKVDLKQISKTTHGFVGADLEVLSKEAAMRSLRRILPEIDLDEDKISSEILQKIEISSEDFRDALKEVRPSALREVQVQIPNVSWDDVGGLDELKEELREAVEWPIKHKEAFDYVDVETPKGILLHGPPGTGKTLIAKALAKMTESNFISIKGPELLSKWVGESEKGVREIFRKARQAAPCIIFLDEVDALVPRRGSGGSESHVTESVVSQILTEIDGLEELHNVLIVGQLSKNMLVAKHKMSKTSRYLNKNSLTQLTR
;
A
#
# COMPACT_ATOMS: atom_id res chain seq x y z
N MET A 1 7.82 25.33 56.87
CA MET A 1 9.27 25.21 57.10
C MET A 1 9.53 23.90 57.83
N SER A 2 10.19 22.97 57.15
CA SER A 2 11.14 21.98 57.70
C SER A 2 11.30 20.90 56.63
N GLU A 3 12.41 21.03 55.89
CA GLU A 3 12.87 20.16 54.82
C GLU A 3 13.08 18.71 55.28
N ILE A 4 12.99 17.76 54.36
CA ILE A 4 13.71 16.50 54.49
C ILE A 4 14.56 16.34 53.23
N ILE A 5 15.86 16.54 53.45
CA ILE A 5 16.97 16.47 52.51
C ILE A 5 17.36 14.99 52.34
N LEU A 6 17.66 14.60 51.11
CA LEU A 6 18.22 13.29 50.74
C LEU A 6 19.70 13.22 51.18
N LYS A 7 20.08 12.17 51.91
CA LYS A 7 21.48 11.74 52.06
C LYS A 7 21.81 10.76 50.93
N VAL A 8 22.86 11.06 50.17
CA VAL A 8 23.44 10.23 49.13
C VAL A 8 24.86 9.92 49.58
N ASP A 9 25.24 8.64 49.64
CA ASP A 9 26.66 8.25 49.74
C ASP A 9 27.30 8.34 48.34
N GLU A 10 28.51 8.90 48.31
CA GLU A 10 29.21 9.48 47.16
C GLU A 10 29.68 8.50 46.09
N ILE A 11 29.52 8.88 44.82
CA ILE A 11 30.50 8.64 43.73
C ILE A 11 30.62 9.94 42.90
N PRO A 12 31.82 10.33 42.40
CA PRO A 12 32.20 11.74 42.19
C PRO A 12 31.46 12.51 41.09
N GLN A 13 31.31 13.80 41.38
CA GLN A 13 30.73 14.87 40.57
C GLN A 13 31.48 15.10 39.26
N GLN A 14 30.81 14.89 38.11
CA GLN A 14 31.01 15.70 36.90
C GLN A 14 29.91 15.58 35.80
N HIS A 15 28.88 14.71 35.91
CA HIS A 15 27.88 14.55 34.84
C HIS A 15 26.41 14.41 35.29
N VAL A 16 25.83 15.42 35.94
CA VAL A 16 24.36 15.44 36.19
C VAL A 16 23.73 16.70 35.58
N GLY A 17 23.22 16.56 34.35
CA GLY A 17 22.39 17.55 33.68
C GLY A 17 20.91 17.36 34.02
N ARG A 18 20.28 18.40 34.58
CA ARG A 18 18.84 18.50 34.89
C ARG A 18 18.01 18.41 33.60
N GLY A 19 17.07 17.47 33.50
CA GLY A 19 16.12 17.40 32.39
C GLY A 19 14.99 18.43 32.52
N ARG A 20 15.00 19.46 31.67
CA ARG A 20 13.87 20.38 31.40
C ARG A 20 13.29 20.03 30.03
N ALA A 21 11.98 20.13 29.85
CA ALA A 21 11.31 20.12 28.55
C ALA A 21 10.60 21.46 28.37
N ILE A 22 10.81 22.15 27.25
CA ILE A 22 10.24 23.48 26.94
C ILE A 22 9.13 23.28 25.89
N VAL A 23 7.93 23.80 26.14
CA VAL A 23 6.80 23.81 25.19
C VAL A 23 6.42 25.26 24.91
N ASP A 24 6.27 25.63 23.62
CA ASP A 24 5.95 26.99 23.20
C ASP A 24 4.51 27.39 23.64
N PRO A 25 4.35 28.49 24.40
CA PRO A 25 3.04 28.95 24.89
C PRO A 25 1.99 29.21 23.80
N LYS A 26 2.38 29.51 22.56
CA LYS A 26 1.43 29.75 21.45
C LYS A 26 0.67 28.50 21.01
N ILE A 27 1.32 27.33 21.07
CA ILE A 27 0.72 26.05 20.67
C ILE A 27 -0.44 25.67 21.61
N ILE A 28 -0.36 26.11 22.86
CA ILE A 28 -1.34 25.81 23.92
C ILE A 28 -2.59 26.69 23.77
N GLU A 29 -2.44 27.95 23.34
CA GLU A 29 -3.58 28.86 23.12
C GLU A 29 -4.40 28.51 21.87
N ASP A 30 -3.74 28.03 20.80
CA ASP A 30 -4.42 27.71 19.54
C ASP A 30 -5.24 26.41 19.59
N GLN A 31 -4.91 25.48 20.49
CA GLN A 31 -5.46 24.11 20.47
C GLN A 31 -6.58 23.81 21.50
N LYS A 32 -6.86 24.72 22.45
CA LYS A 32 -7.95 24.62 23.45
C LYS A 32 -8.19 23.20 24.03
N TRP A 33 -7.16 22.62 24.67
CA TRP A 33 -7.25 21.29 25.27
C TRP A 33 -8.16 21.21 26.51
N ASN A 34 -8.91 20.10 26.63
CA ASN A 34 -9.90 19.87 27.68
C ASN A 34 -9.56 18.65 28.55
N THR A 35 -10.19 18.62 29.71
CA THR A 35 -10.10 17.52 30.68
C THR A 35 -10.48 16.16 30.11
N GLY A 36 -9.65 15.15 30.36
CA GLY A 36 -9.91 13.77 29.92
C GLY A 36 -9.28 13.41 28.58
N GLN A 37 -8.55 14.33 27.95
CA GLN A 37 -7.73 14.01 26.79
C GLN A 37 -6.51 13.16 27.16
N ILE A 38 -6.27 12.13 26.35
CA ILE A 38 -5.03 11.36 26.36
C ILE A 38 -4.00 12.22 25.62
N LEU A 39 -2.93 12.61 26.32
CA LEU A 39 -1.80 13.34 25.72
C LEU A 39 -0.70 12.34 25.39
N GLU A 40 -0.34 12.25 24.12
CA GLU A 40 0.84 11.53 23.68
C GLU A 40 2.06 12.42 23.89
N LEU A 41 2.88 12.09 24.90
CA LEU A 41 4.17 12.74 25.11
C LEU A 41 5.21 11.99 24.29
N THR A 42 5.56 12.50 23.11
CA THR A 42 6.71 11.99 22.35
C THR A 42 7.99 12.44 23.06
N TYR A 43 8.52 11.59 23.94
CA TYR A 43 9.75 11.86 24.66
C TYR A 43 10.96 11.47 23.81
N ASN A 44 11.71 12.46 23.34
CA ASN A 44 12.96 12.24 22.60
C ASN A 44 14.13 12.05 23.59
N LYS A 45 14.11 10.95 24.36
CA LYS A 45 15.30 10.36 25.02
C LYS A 45 14.98 9.01 25.65
N ASN A 46 15.78 8.00 25.30
CA ASN A 46 15.74 6.63 25.82
C ASN A 46 15.30 6.52 27.30
N LEU A 47 14.03 6.16 27.50
CA LEU A 47 13.59 5.53 28.74
C LEU A 47 14.03 4.07 28.65
N ASN A 48 15.01 3.70 29.49
CA ASN A 48 15.39 2.31 29.74
C ASN A 48 14.18 1.56 30.32
N THR A 49 13.35 1.04 29.45
CA THR A 49 12.31 0.06 29.78
C THR A 49 12.76 -1.27 29.19
N GLN A 50 12.88 -2.30 30.04
CA GLN A 50 13.42 -3.64 29.72
C GLN A 50 12.63 -4.43 28.67
N MET A 51 11.63 -3.85 28.03
CA MET A 51 10.90 -4.45 26.93
C MET A 51 10.55 -3.34 25.97
N GLY A 52 10.91 -3.49 24.68
CA GLY A 52 10.50 -2.59 23.59
C GLY A 52 9.00 -2.63 23.28
N GLY A 53 8.15 -2.86 24.29
CA GLY A 53 6.71 -2.76 24.21
C GLY A 53 6.26 -1.33 24.49
N ARG A 54 5.21 -0.89 23.79
CA ARG A 54 4.54 0.39 24.10
C ARG A 54 3.98 0.32 25.51
N VAL A 55 4.55 1.09 26.44
CA VAL A 55 4.00 1.23 27.79
C VAL A 55 2.95 2.32 27.78
N GLN A 56 1.66 1.94 27.83
CA GLN A 56 0.58 2.89 28.02
C GLN A 56 0.50 3.29 29.50
N PHE A 57 0.51 4.59 29.77
CA PHE A 57 0.31 5.14 31.10
C PHE A 57 -1.14 5.60 31.25
N ILE A 58 -1.83 5.10 32.28
CA ILE A 58 -3.19 5.54 32.63
C ILE A 58 -3.08 6.46 33.84
N VAL A 59 -3.70 7.65 33.76
CA VAL A 59 -3.74 8.60 34.88
C VAL A 59 -4.74 8.10 35.93
N THR A 60 -4.25 7.57 37.05
CA THR A 60 -5.10 7.04 38.13
C THR A 60 -5.65 8.11 39.06
N SER A 61 -4.89 9.19 39.27
CA SER A 61 -5.31 10.33 40.09
C SER A 61 -4.53 11.58 39.71
N THR A 62 -5.18 12.73 39.84
CA THR A 62 -4.56 14.05 39.66
C THR A 62 -4.66 14.85 40.95
N LYS A 63 -3.67 15.70 41.21
CA LYS A 63 -3.71 16.66 42.31
C LYS A 63 -3.39 18.05 41.76
N PRO A 64 -4.34 18.99 41.77
CA PRO A 64 -5.71 18.91 42.31
C PRO A 64 -6.59 17.90 41.56
N SER A 65 -7.62 17.35 42.24
CA SER A 65 -8.56 16.33 41.73
C SER A 65 -9.53 16.85 40.67
N LYS A 66 -9.10 17.85 39.93
CA LYS A 66 -9.79 18.50 38.82
C LYS A 66 -9.06 18.17 37.52
N PRO A 67 -9.61 18.57 36.38
CA PRO A 67 -8.83 18.84 35.20
C PRO A 67 -7.51 19.54 35.50
N VAL A 68 -6.40 18.95 35.07
CA VAL A 68 -5.07 19.52 35.20
C VAL A 68 -4.37 19.51 33.85
N ILE A 69 -3.67 20.60 33.56
CA ILE A 69 -2.77 20.71 32.41
C ILE A 69 -1.36 20.37 32.92
N VAL A 70 -0.65 19.51 32.19
CA VAL A 70 0.73 19.16 32.50
C VAL A 70 1.62 20.36 32.18
N THR A 71 2.44 20.78 33.14
CA THR A 71 3.41 21.85 32.99
C THR A 71 4.80 21.33 33.39
N GLU A 72 5.85 22.12 33.15
CA GLU A 72 7.23 21.77 33.55
C GLU A 72 7.39 21.47 35.06
N ASN A 73 6.46 21.96 35.90
CA ASN A 73 6.47 21.77 37.34
C ASN A 73 5.62 20.58 37.83
N THR A 74 5.02 19.82 36.90
CA THR A 74 4.16 18.69 37.23
C THR A 74 5.00 17.46 37.58
N ILE A 75 4.83 16.93 38.80
CA ILE A 75 5.54 15.74 39.29
C ILE A 75 4.71 14.50 38.98
N PHE A 76 5.26 13.58 38.18
CA PHE A 76 4.65 12.30 37.89
C PHE A 76 5.02 11.27 38.97
N LYS A 77 4.01 10.55 39.49
CA LYS A 77 4.20 9.40 40.36
C LYS A 77 3.78 8.15 39.61
N LEU A 78 4.73 7.27 39.33
CA LEU A 78 4.45 5.96 38.73
C LEU A 78 3.79 5.07 39.78
N GLY A 79 2.57 4.62 39.50
CA GLY A 79 1.88 3.62 40.29
C GLY A 79 2.39 2.20 40.02
N THR A 80 1.90 1.24 40.78
CA THR A 80 2.14 -0.19 40.51
C THR A 80 1.51 -0.59 39.18
N MET A 81 2.17 -1.47 38.42
CA MET A 81 1.61 -2.04 37.20
C MET A 81 0.30 -2.76 37.52
N THR A 82 -0.81 -2.22 37.02
CA THR A 82 -2.13 -2.84 37.09
C THR A 82 -2.48 -3.44 35.74
N LYS A 83 -3.13 -4.62 35.73
CA LYS A 83 -3.71 -5.18 34.50
C LYS A 83 -4.69 -4.14 33.93
N SER A 84 -4.51 -3.77 32.66
CA SER A 84 -5.41 -2.87 31.93
C SER A 84 -6.85 -3.39 32.01
N VAL A 85 -7.78 -2.52 32.39
CA VAL A 85 -9.21 -2.87 32.52
C VAL A 85 -9.88 -3.04 31.14
N ASP A 86 -9.30 -2.45 30.09
CA ASP A 86 -9.69 -2.69 28.69
C ASP A 86 -8.48 -3.22 27.91
N ALA A 87 -8.37 -4.55 27.81
CA ALA A 87 -7.38 -5.24 26.98
C ALA A 87 -7.92 -5.54 25.56
N SER A 88 -9.02 -4.91 25.14
CA SER A 88 -9.57 -5.11 23.80
C SER A 88 -8.97 -4.10 22.83
N VAL A 89 -7.98 -4.59 22.10
CA VAL A 89 -7.40 -4.04 20.86
C VAL A 89 -6.36 -2.92 21.08
N PRO A 90 -5.11 -3.10 20.64
CA PRO A 90 -4.19 -1.97 20.48
C PRO A 90 -4.84 -0.96 19.53
N ARG A 91 -5.17 0.23 20.04
CA ARG A 91 -5.77 1.30 19.26
C ARG A 91 -4.69 1.87 18.34
N ILE A 92 -4.63 1.32 17.13
CA ILE A 92 -3.84 1.88 16.03
C ILE A 92 -4.48 3.23 15.69
N THR A 93 -3.68 4.28 15.54
CA THR A 93 -4.14 5.60 15.09
C THR A 93 -3.73 5.85 13.65
N TYR A 94 -4.22 6.93 13.04
CA TYR A 94 -3.81 7.32 11.68
C TYR A 94 -2.30 7.60 11.56
N ASP A 95 -1.63 7.97 12.66
CA ASP A 95 -0.18 8.24 12.69
C ASP A 95 0.68 6.97 12.54
N GLU A 96 0.05 5.80 12.61
CA GLU A 96 0.66 4.49 12.37
C GLU A 96 0.47 4.00 10.93
N LEU A 97 -0.19 4.79 10.08
CA LEU A 97 -0.37 4.48 8.66
C LEU A 97 0.53 5.39 7.81
N GLY A 98 1.53 4.80 7.15
CA GLY A 98 2.40 5.52 6.22
C GLY A 98 1.89 5.42 4.79
N GLY A 99 2.02 6.50 4.00
CA GLY A 99 1.76 6.49 2.56
C GLY A 99 0.30 6.41 2.12
N LEU A 100 -0.67 6.52 3.04
CA LEU A 100 -2.11 6.38 2.75
C LEU A 100 -2.90 7.67 2.98
N LYS A 101 -2.28 8.86 2.81
CA LYS A 101 -2.90 10.15 3.16
C LYS A 101 -4.23 10.39 2.43
N ASN A 102 -4.28 10.09 1.13
CA ASN A 102 -5.47 10.28 0.30
C ASN A 102 -6.59 9.30 0.67
N GLU A 103 -6.24 8.05 0.91
CA GLU A 103 -7.14 6.96 1.28
C GLU A 103 -7.73 7.20 2.67
N VAL A 104 -6.90 7.65 3.62
CA VAL A 104 -7.33 8.05 4.96
C VAL A 104 -8.33 9.21 4.87
N GLN A 105 -8.06 10.25 4.08
CA GLN A 105 -8.99 11.37 3.91
C GLN A 105 -10.35 10.89 3.39
N LYS A 106 -10.36 10.06 2.33
CA LYS A 106 -11.59 9.48 1.78
C LYS A 106 -12.36 8.70 2.85
N ILE A 107 -11.69 7.85 3.62
CA ILE A 107 -12.37 7.07 4.68
C ILE A 107 -12.90 7.95 5.80
N ARG A 108 -12.18 9.00 6.20
CA ARG A 108 -12.68 9.96 7.21
C ARG A 108 -13.99 10.59 6.76
N GLU A 109 -14.08 10.98 5.50
CA GLU A 109 -15.31 11.56 4.94
C GLU A 109 -16.48 10.56 4.91
N MET A 110 -16.18 9.27 4.67
CA MET A 110 -17.21 8.23 4.53
C MET A 110 -17.62 7.56 5.84
N VAL A 111 -16.73 7.50 6.83
CA VAL A 111 -16.96 6.73 8.06
C VAL A 111 -16.99 7.66 9.27
N GLU A 112 -15.99 8.53 9.40
CA GLU A 112 -15.89 9.41 10.57
C GLU A 112 -16.95 10.51 10.57
N LEU A 113 -17.19 11.18 9.43
CA LEU A 113 -18.17 12.26 9.34
C LEU A 113 -19.60 11.80 9.67
N PRO A 114 -20.14 10.69 9.12
CA PRO A 114 -21.48 10.23 9.49
C PRO A 114 -21.62 9.86 10.97
N MET A 115 -20.55 9.34 11.57
CA MET A 115 -20.58 8.87 12.96
C MET A 115 -20.43 10.03 13.97
N ARG A 116 -19.60 11.03 13.66
CA ARG A 116 -19.38 12.19 14.54
C ARG A 116 -20.39 13.32 14.33
N HIS A 117 -20.80 13.55 13.09
CA HIS A 117 -21.63 14.71 12.70
C HIS A 117 -22.84 14.30 11.83
N PRO A 118 -23.75 13.45 12.33
CA PRO A 118 -24.92 13.01 11.58
C PRO A 118 -25.83 14.18 11.17
N GLU A 119 -25.83 15.29 11.92
CA GLU A 119 -26.61 16.50 11.63
C GLU A 119 -26.29 17.12 10.26
N LEU A 120 -25.07 16.92 9.75
CA LEU A 120 -24.68 17.41 8.43
C LEU A 120 -25.46 16.68 7.33
N PHE A 121 -25.60 15.36 7.44
CA PHE A 121 -26.30 14.52 6.49
C PHE A 121 -27.82 14.76 6.54
N ASP A 122 -28.38 14.91 7.75
CA ASP A 122 -29.79 15.26 7.94
C ASP A 122 -30.14 16.62 7.32
N LYS A 123 -29.25 17.61 7.43
CA LYS A 123 -29.46 18.95 6.87
C LYS A 123 -29.35 18.99 5.34
N ILE A 124 -28.42 18.23 4.78
CA ILE A 124 -28.22 18.14 3.32
C ILE A 124 -29.29 17.24 2.68
N GLY A 125 -29.92 16.37 3.46
CA GLY A 125 -30.97 15.46 2.98
C GLY A 125 -30.40 14.30 2.15
N VAL A 126 -29.15 13.91 2.42
CA VAL A 126 -28.47 12.79 1.75
C VAL A 126 -28.27 11.65 2.75
N GLU A 127 -28.42 10.42 2.27
CA GLU A 127 -28.13 9.24 3.09
C GLU A 127 -26.63 9.10 3.28
N ALA A 128 -26.23 8.71 4.49
CA ALA A 128 -24.84 8.35 4.78
C ALA A 128 -24.47 7.07 4.02
N PRO A 129 -23.23 6.94 3.53
CA PRO A 129 -22.77 5.72 2.88
C PRO A 129 -22.84 4.53 3.85
N LYS A 130 -23.36 3.40 3.36
CA LYS A 130 -23.57 2.20 4.19
C LYS A 130 -22.34 1.30 4.25
N GLY A 131 -21.56 1.28 3.18
CA GLY A 131 -20.39 0.43 3.08
C GLY A 131 -19.27 0.97 2.20
N VAL A 132 -18.05 0.59 2.59
CA VAL A 132 -16.80 0.93 1.89
C VAL A 132 -16.10 -0.36 1.48
N LEU A 133 -15.73 -0.49 0.22
CA LEU A 133 -14.92 -1.60 -0.28
C LEU A 133 -13.47 -1.15 -0.48
N LEU A 134 -12.56 -1.73 0.28
CA LEU A 134 -11.11 -1.56 0.14
C LEU A 134 -10.57 -2.64 -0.79
N TYR A 135 -9.82 -2.25 -1.83
CA TYR A 135 -9.19 -3.21 -2.74
C TYR A 135 -7.74 -2.88 -3.04
N GLY A 136 -6.98 -3.86 -3.50
CA GLY A 136 -5.59 -3.67 -3.97
C GLY A 136 -4.70 -4.87 -3.64
N PRO A 137 -3.38 -4.79 -3.87
CA PRO A 137 -2.46 -5.90 -3.57
C PRO A 137 -2.44 -6.29 -2.08
N PRO A 138 -2.12 -7.55 -1.74
CA PRO A 138 -1.97 -7.96 -0.35
C PRO A 138 -0.79 -7.25 0.32
N GLY A 139 -0.87 -7.03 1.64
CA GLY A 139 0.20 -6.41 2.42
C GLY A 139 0.31 -4.88 2.33
N THR A 140 -0.66 -4.21 1.69
CA THR A 140 -0.75 -2.74 1.59
C THR A 140 -1.41 -2.06 2.80
N GLY A 141 -1.89 -2.84 3.78
CA GLY A 141 -2.44 -2.28 5.03
C GLY A 141 -3.96 -2.09 5.06
N LYS A 142 -4.74 -2.75 4.19
CA LYS A 142 -6.22 -2.74 4.23
C LYS A 142 -6.81 -2.97 5.63
N THR A 143 -6.37 -4.04 6.29
CA THR A 143 -6.82 -4.41 7.64
C THR A 143 -6.35 -3.40 8.71
N LEU A 144 -5.16 -2.81 8.54
CA LEU A 144 -4.63 -1.79 9.45
C LEU A 144 -5.40 -0.48 9.34
N LEU A 145 -5.76 -0.07 8.11
CA LEU A 145 -6.56 1.11 7.85
C LEU A 145 -7.94 1.02 8.51
N ALA A 146 -8.64 -0.11 8.37
CA ALA A 146 -9.93 -0.32 9.03
C ALA A 146 -9.83 -0.27 10.57
N LYS A 147 -8.76 -0.85 11.14
CA LYS A 147 -8.50 -0.78 12.59
C LYS A 147 -8.19 0.64 13.06
N ALA A 148 -7.43 1.41 12.28
CA ALA A 148 -7.11 2.80 12.61
C ALA A 148 -8.36 3.69 12.65
N VAL A 149 -9.27 3.51 11.70
CA VAL A 149 -10.53 4.24 11.62
C VAL A 149 -11.41 3.93 12.83
N ALA A 150 -11.45 2.67 13.28
CA ALA A 150 -12.16 2.30 14.49
C ALA A 150 -11.52 2.87 15.76
N GLY A 151 -10.18 2.92 15.80
CA GLY A 151 -9.42 3.56 16.87
C GLY A 151 -9.74 5.04 17.02
N GLU A 152 -9.79 5.78 15.90
CA GLU A 152 -10.06 7.23 15.90
C GLU A 152 -11.53 7.56 16.22
N THR A 153 -12.46 6.78 15.65
CA THR A 153 -13.90 6.98 15.88
C THR A 153 -14.35 6.48 17.26
N ASN A 154 -13.49 5.75 17.99
CA ASN A 154 -13.82 5.05 19.23
C ASN A 154 -15.08 4.18 19.08
N ALA A 155 -15.26 3.61 17.88
CA ALA A 155 -16.38 2.75 17.53
C ALA A 155 -16.10 1.29 17.92
N HIS A 156 -17.14 0.54 18.23
CA HIS A 156 -17.02 -0.90 18.46
C HIS A 156 -16.58 -1.60 17.16
N PHE A 157 -15.42 -2.28 17.18
CA PHE A 157 -14.85 -2.91 16.00
C PHE A 157 -15.13 -4.42 16.00
N ILE A 158 -15.86 -4.89 15.00
CA ILE A 158 -16.10 -6.32 14.78
C ILE A 158 -15.32 -6.74 13.55
N SER A 159 -14.32 -7.60 13.74
CA SER A 159 -13.52 -8.15 12.64
C SER A 159 -14.03 -9.54 12.29
N LEU A 160 -14.20 -9.80 11.00
CA LEU A 160 -14.56 -11.09 10.47
C LEU A 160 -13.68 -11.40 9.26
N SER A 161 -13.21 -12.64 9.17
CA SER A 161 -12.47 -13.13 8.00
C SER A 161 -13.36 -14.06 7.16
N GLY A 162 -13.35 -13.93 5.84
CA GLY A 162 -14.17 -14.73 4.93
C GLY A 162 -14.11 -16.25 5.18
N PRO A 163 -12.91 -16.85 5.31
CA PRO A 163 -12.76 -18.26 5.66
C PRO A 163 -13.38 -18.67 7.01
N GLU A 164 -13.51 -17.76 7.98
CA GLU A 164 -14.11 -18.05 9.29
C GLU A 164 -15.64 -18.21 9.24
N ILE A 165 -16.27 -17.72 8.16
CA ILE A 165 -17.70 -17.92 7.89
C ILE A 165 -17.94 -19.30 7.27
N MET A 166 -17.02 -19.81 6.46
CA MET A 166 -17.12 -21.07 5.70
C MET A 166 -16.93 -22.32 6.59
N GLY A 167 -17.60 -22.36 7.73
CA GLY A 167 -17.58 -23.48 8.67
C GLY A 167 -18.02 -24.81 8.04
N LYS A 168 -17.69 -25.92 8.73
CA LYS A 168 -17.94 -27.29 8.23
C LYS A 168 -19.43 -27.70 8.22
N TYR A 169 -20.32 -26.93 8.85
CA TYR A 169 -21.71 -27.31 9.07
C TYR A 169 -22.69 -26.39 8.32
N TYR A 170 -23.71 -26.99 7.74
CA TYR A 170 -24.71 -26.35 6.90
C TYR A 170 -25.61 -25.41 7.73
N GLY A 171 -25.71 -24.13 7.33
CA GLY A 171 -26.60 -23.14 7.96
C GLY A 171 -25.99 -22.29 9.08
N GLU A 172 -24.90 -22.75 9.72
CA GLU A 172 -24.20 -22.02 10.79
C GLU A 172 -23.63 -20.68 10.30
N SER A 173 -23.16 -20.65 9.05
CA SER A 173 -22.62 -19.44 8.40
C SER A 173 -23.62 -18.30 8.29
N GLU A 174 -24.90 -18.59 8.00
CA GLU A 174 -25.94 -17.56 7.82
C GLU A 174 -26.38 -16.97 9.16
N GLU A 175 -26.53 -17.82 10.18
CA GLU A 175 -26.85 -17.41 11.55
C GLU A 175 -25.74 -16.55 12.14
N LYS A 176 -24.48 -16.96 11.97
CA LYS A 176 -23.31 -16.20 12.43
C LYS A 176 -23.25 -14.78 11.84
N ILE A 177 -23.50 -14.62 10.53
CA ILE A 177 -23.53 -13.28 9.91
C ILE A 177 -24.68 -12.46 10.51
N ARG A 178 -25.86 -13.05 10.71
CA ARG A 178 -27.00 -12.35 11.31
C ARG A 178 -26.71 -11.90 12.74
N GLU A 179 -26.12 -12.76 13.56
CA GLU A 179 -25.72 -12.44 14.93
C GLU A 179 -24.73 -11.27 14.96
N ILE A 180 -23.75 -11.24 14.06
CA ILE A 180 -22.75 -10.17 13.98
C ILE A 180 -23.40 -8.83 13.64
N PHE A 181 -24.32 -8.80 12.66
CA PHE A 181 -25.03 -7.57 12.32
C PHE A 181 -25.92 -7.08 13.47
N ASN A 182 -26.60 -7.99 14.17
CA ASN A 182 -27.39 -7.64 15.36
C ASN A 182 -26.50 -7.08 16.49
N GLN A 183 -25.37 -7.73 16.77
CA GLN A 183 -24.40 -7.25 17.77
C GLN A 183 -23.84 -5.88 17.40
N ALA A 184 -23.60 -5.60 16.12
CA ALA A 184 -23.17 -4.30 15.65
C ALA A 184 -24.25 -3.23 15.89
N GLU A 185 -25.51 -3.52 15.56
CA GLU A 185 -26.62 -2.59 15.82
C GLU A 185 -26.82 -2.31 17.31
N GLU A 186 -26.68 -3.33 18.17
CA GLU A 186 -26.77 -3.18 19.63
C GLU A 186 -25.61 -2.37 20.23
N ASN A 187 -24.39 -2.54 19.71
CA ASN A 187 -23.17 -1.86 20.19
C ASN A 187 -22.83 -0.59 19.39
N SER A 188 -23.81 0.03 18.74
CA SER A 188 -23.61 1.24 17.95
C SER A 188 -23.11 2.43 18.82
N PRO A 189 -22.13 3.24 18.36
CA PRO A 189 -21.51 3.26 17.02
C PRO A 189 -20.52 2.10 16.79
N SER A 190 -20.66 1.39 15.66
CA SER A 190 -19.87 0.19 15.36
C SER A 190 -19.40 0.11 13.92
N ILE A 191 -18.25 -0.53 13.70
CA ILE A 191 -17.69 -0.84 12.39
C ILE A 191 -17.60 -2.36 12.24
N ILE A 192 -18.23 -2.89 11.19
CA ILE A 192 -18.09 -4.29 10.79
C ILE A 192 -17.01 -4.36 9.71
N PHE A 193 -15.90 -5.02 9.99
CA PHE A 193 -14.83 -5.25 9.04
C PHE A 193 -14.87 -6.70 8.51
N ILE A 194 -15.01 -6.86 7.19
CA ILE A 194 -15.02 -8.15 6.50
C ILE A 194 -13.75 -8.25 5.65
N ASP A 195 -12.79 -9.06 6.09
CA ASP A 195 -11.59 -9.35 5.30
C ASP A 195 -11.85 -10.52 4.33
N GLU A 196 -11.15 -10.51 3.19
CA GLU A 196 -11.29 -11.52 2.12
C GLU A 196 -12.76 -11.76 1.70
N ILE A 197 -13.52 -10.68 1.47
CA ILE A 197 -14.94 -10.76 1.11
C ILE A 197 -15.18 -11.59 -0.17
N ASP A 198 -14.20 -11.68 -1.06
CA ASP A 198 -14.24 -12.51 -2.26
C ASP A 198 -14.34 -14.02 -1.97
N SER A 199 -13.99 -14.46 -0.76
CA SER A 199 -14.17 -15.85 -0.35
C SER A 199 -15.61 -16.19 0.01
N ILE A 200 -16.39 -15.23 0.52
CA ILE A 200 -17.80 -15.43 0.92
C ILE A 200 -18.79 -14.89 -0.09
N ALA A 201 -18.34 -13.96 -0.94
CA ALA A 201 -19.17 -13.36 -1.98
C ALA A 201 -18.58 -13.38 -3.39
N PRO A 202 -18.18 -14.56 -3.89
CA PRO A 202 -17.77 -14.73 -5.28
C PRO A 202 -18.93 -14.48 -6.27
N LYS A 203 -18.58 -14.24 -7.53
CA LYS A 203 -19.54 -14.14 -8.64
C LYS A 203 -20.41 -15.39 -8.74
N ARG A 204 -21.73 -15.21 -8.82
CA ARG A 204 -22.72 -16.30 -8.88
C ARG A 204 -22.52 -17.29 -10.02
N ASP A 205 -21.93 -16.84 -11.12
CA ASP A 205 -21.70 -17.64 -12.32
C ASP A 205 -20.46 -18.53 -12.20
N GLU A 206 -19.49 -18.17 -11.35
CA GLU A 206 -18.24 -18.89 -11.13
C GLU A 206 -18.38 -20.00 -10.05
N VAL A 207 -19.53 -20.03 -9.38
CA VAL A 207 -19.76 -20.83 -8.17
C VAL A 207 -20.77 -21.95 -8.41
N SER A 208 -20.34 -23.19 -8.19
CA SER A 208 -21.19 -24.38 -8.25
C SER A 208 -21.94 -24.67 -6.94
N GLY A 209 -21.47 -24.15 -5.80
CA GLY A 209 -22.06 -24.38 -4.47
C GLY A 209 -23.29 -23.51 -4.16
N GLU A 210 -24.37 -24.13 -3.68
CA GLU A 210 -25.56 -23.38 -3.21
C GLU A 210 -25.34 -22.59 -1.92
N VAL A 211 -24.41 -23.02 -1.06
CA VAL A 211 -24.15 -22.40 0.25
C VAL A 211 -23.61 -20.99 0.08
N GLU A 212 -22.63 -20.80 -0.79
CA GLU A 212 -22.02 -19.50 -1.10
C GLU A 212 -23.06 -18.51 -1.66
N LYS A 213 -23.95 -18.98 -2.55
CA LYS A 213 -25.03 -18.15 -3.12
C LYS A 213 -26.02 -17.68 -2.05
N ARG A 214 -26.28 -18.49 -1.03
CA ARG A 214 -27.14 -18.10 0.11
C ARG A 214 -26.45 -17.11 1.03
N ILE A 215 -25.17 -17.31 1.35
CA ILE A 215 -24.37 -16.37 2.14
C ILE A 215 -24.37 -14.98 1.48
N VAL A 216 -24.14 -14.91 0.16
CA VAL A 216 -24.24 -13.67 -0.61
C VAL A 216 -25.63 -13.04 -0.45
N SER A 217 -26.68 -13.83 -0.68
CA SER A 217 -28.06 -13.33 -0.62
C SER A 217 -28.43 -12.81 0.78
N GLN A 218 -27.92 -13.47 1.83
CA GLN A 218 -28.09 -13.06 3.21
C GLN A 218 -27.34 -11.77 3.51
N LEU A 219 -26.09 -11.63 3.07
CA LEU A 219 -25.32 -10.38 3.24
C LEU A 219 -26.00 -9.20 2.53
N LEU A 220 -26.49 -9.40 1.30
CA LEU A 220 -27.26 -8.40 0.56
C LEU A 220 -28.51 -7.96 1.33
N THR A 221 -29.26 -8.93 1.87
CA THR A 221 -30.48 -8.66 2.63
C THR A 221 -30.20 -7.89 3.91
N LEU A 222 -29.11 -8.23 4.62
CA LEU A 222 -28.71 -7.53 5.84
C LEU A 222 -28.27 -6.09 5.53
N MET A 223 -27.47 -5.88 4.49
CA MET A 223 -27.03 -4.54 4.09
C MET A 223 -28.18 -3.63 3.65
N ASP A 224 -29.13 -4.15 2.87
CA ASP A 224 -30.33 -3.40 2.47
C ASP A 224 -31.24 -3.12 3.68
N GLY A 225 -31.30 -4.08 4.62
CA GLY A 225 -32.12 -4.05 5.83
C GLY A 225 -31.59 -3.17 6.95
N MET A 226 -30.32 -2.73 6.89
CA MET A 226 -29.74 -1.82 7.89
C MET A 226 -30.50 -0.49 7.88
N LYS A 227 -31.22 -0.23 8.97
CA LYS A 227 -31.97 1.02 9.23
C LYS A 227 -31.15 2.03 10.05
N SER A 228 -29.95 1.65 10.47
CA SER A 228 -29.07 2.51 11.25
C SER A 228 -28.68 3.72 10.40
N ARG A 229 -29.04 4.94 10.84
CA ARG A 229 -28.76 6.21 10.16
C ARG A 229 -27.24 6.53 10.17
N GLY A 230 -26.42 5.75 9.48
CA GLY A 230 -24.95 5.92 9.45
C GLY A 230 -24.24 5.51 10.75
N LYS A 231 -24.94 4.78 11.63
CA LYS A 231 -24.49 4.40 12.97
C LYS A 231 -23.77 3.04 13.01
N VAL A 232 -23.92 2.26 11.95
CA VAL A 232 -23.18 1.04 11.67
C VAL A 232 -22.65 1.17 10.25
N VAL A 233 -21.34 0.96 10.08
CA VAL A 233 -20.69 1.02 8.77
C VAL A 233 -20.01 -0.31 8.48
N VAL A 234 -20.18 -0.82 7.26
CA VAL A 234 -19.53 -2.05 6.81
C VAL A 234 -18.31 -1.72 5.95
N ILE A 235 -17.12 -2.10 6.40
CA ILE A 235 -15.89 -2.00 5.62
C ILE A 235 -15.52 -3.40 5.15
N ALA A 236 -15.41 -3.62 3.85
CA ALA A 236 -14.96 -4.89 3.29
C ALA A 236 -13.60 -4.74 2.61
N ALA A 237 -12.77 -5.77 2.66
CA ALA A 237 -11.46 -5.80 2.01
C ALA A 237 -11.36 -6.99 1.04
N THR A 238 -10.79 -6.75 -0.14
CA THR A 238 -10.48 -7.82 -1.11
C THR A 238 -9.19 -7.52 -1.89
N ASN A 239 -8.50 -8.56 -2.34
CA ASN A 239 -7.40 -8.41 -3.30
C ASN A 239 -7.89 -8.54 -4.76
N ARG A 240 -9.15 -8.96 -4.96
CA ARG A 240 -9.73 -9.29 -6.26
C ARG A 240 -11.10 -8.62 -6.40
N PRO A 241 -11.16 -7.30 -6.68
CA PRO A 241 -12.44 -6.58 -6.83
C PRO A 241 -13.30 -7.09 -8.00
N ASP A 242 -12.71 -7.84 -8.93
CA ASP A 242 -13.42 -8.43 -10.06
C ASP A 242 -14.05 -9.80 -9.75
N SER A 243 -13.68 -10.47 -8.65
CA SER A 243 -14.27 -11.76 -8.27
C SER A 243 -15.51 -11.62 -7.39
N ILE A 244 -15.77 -10.44 -6.82
CA ILE A 244 -16.93 -10.21 -5.96
C ILE A 244 -18.24 -10.08 -6.76
N ASP A 245 -19.37 -10.47 -6.15
CA ASP A 245 -20.70 -10.32 -6.73
C ASP A 245 -20.98 -8.83 -7.06
N PRO A 246 -21.26 -8.48 -8.34
CA PRO A 246 -21.55 -7.10 -8.75
C PRO A 246 -22.74 -6.47 -8.03
N ALA A 247 -23.66 -7.27 -7.47
CA ALA A 247 -24.78 -6.77 -6.68
C ALA A 247 -24.32 -6.11 -5.37
N LEU A 248 -23.22 -6.55 -4.77
CA LEU A 248 -22.67 -5.93 -3.55
C LEU A 248 -22.08 -4.54 -3.83
N ARG A 249 -21.58 -4.31 -5.06
CA ARG A 249 -20.96 -3.05 -5.52
C ARG A 249 -21.98 -1.98 -5.94
N ARG A 250 -23.28 -2.25 -5.80
CA ARG A 250 -24.33 -1.30 -6.20
C ARG A 250 -24.55 -0.25 -5.11
N PRO A 251 -24.96 0.97 -5.48
CA PRO A 251 -25.38 1.98 -4.52
C PRO A 251 -26.47 1.46 -3.57
N GLY A 252 -26.40 1.86 -2.31
CA GLY A 252 -27.14 1.33 -1.16
C GLY A 252 -26.41 0.21 -0.42
N ARG A 253 -25.23 -0.22 -0.88
CA ARG A 253 -24.43 -1.31 -0.27
C ARG A 253 -22.97 -0.89 -0.12
N PHE A 254 -22.06 -1.37 -0.97
CA PHE A 254 -20.72 -0.78 -1.08
C PHE A 254 -20.79 0.40 -2.05
N ASP A 255 -21.16 1.56 -1.50
CA ASP A 255 -21.34 2.80 -2.25
C ASP A 255 -20.04 3.36 -2.82
N ARG A 256 -18.92 2.97 -2.21
CA ARG A 256 -17.61 3.54 -2.45
C ARG A 256 -16.56 2.46 -2.46
N GLU A 257 -15.68 2.55 -3.44
CA GLU A 257 -14.53 1.68 -3.59
C GLU A 257 -13.25 2.52 -3.46
N ILE A 258 -12.32 2.05 -2.64
CA ILE A 258 -11.04 2.70 -2.39
C ILE A 258 -9.94 1.74 -2.78
N GLU A 259 -9.17 2.14 -3.79
CA GLU A 259 -7.94 1.43 -4.13
C GLU A 259 -6.86 1.77 -3.11
N ILE A 260 -6.23 0.74 -2.56
CA ILE A 260 -5.02 0.83 -1.75
C ILE A 260 -3.90 0.24 -2.59
N GLY A 261 -3.18 1.14 -3.28
CA GLY A 261 -2.10 0.81 -4.18
C GLY A 261 -0.78 0.48 -3.47
N ILE A 262 0.24 0.25 -4.29
CA ILE A 262 1.62 0.15 -3.81
C ILE A 262 2.11 1.56 -3.43
N PRO A 263 2.75 1.74 -2.27
CA PRO A 263 3.24 3.05 -1.85
C PRO A 263 4.35 3.58 -2.76
N ASP A 264 4.34 4.90 -2.97
CA ASP A 264 5.40 5.63 -3.67
C ASP A 264 6.65 5.83 -2.78
N ASP A 265 7.66 6.52 -3.29
CA ASP A 265 8.94 6.70 -2.59
C ASP A 265 8.78 7.42 -1.23
N GLU A 266 7.84 8.37 -1.15
CA GLU A 266 7.51 9.11 0.07
C GLU A 266 6.73 8.23 1.05
N GLY A 267 5.71 7.51 0.57
CA GLY A 267 4.95 6.57 1.37
C GLY A 267 5.80 5.43 1.92
N ARG A 268 6.74 4.89 1.14
CA ARG A 268 7.71 3.88 1.62
C ARG A 268 8.63 4.45 2.70
N PHE A 269 9.05 5.71 2.57
CA PHE A 269 9.82 6.39 3.62
C PHE A 269 9.03 6.56 4.91
N GLU A 270 7.74 6.95 4.82
CA GLU A 270 6.86 7.06 5.99
C GLU A 270 6.66 5.71 6.68
N ILE A 271 6.39 4.66 5.90
CA ILE A 271 6.23 3.29 6.41
C ILE A 271 7.50 2.80 7.11
N LEU A 272 8.67 2.98 6.48
CA LEU A 272 9.96 2.66 7.10
C LEU A 272 10.12 3.42 8.42
N SER A 273 9.87 4.73 8.41
CA SER A 273 9.97 5.58 9.62
C SER A 273 9.07 5.10 10.76
N ILE A 274 7.88 4.58 10.46
CA ILE A 274 6.96 4.01 11.45
C ILE A 274 7.53 2.72 12.04
N HIS A 275 7.97 1.79 11.19
CA HIS A 275 8.53 0.51 11.66
C HIS A 275 9.86 0.68 12.39
N THR A 276 10.62 1.72 12.07
CA THR A 276 11.92 2.01 12.70
C THR A 276 11.84 2.91 13.93
N ARG A 277 10.68 3.50 14.26
CA ARG A 277 10.54 4.50 15.34
C ARG A 277 11.04 4.04 16.71
N GLY A 278 10.96 2.75 17.00
CA GLY A 278 11.42 2.14 18.27
C GLY A 278 12.74 1.37 18.17
N MET A 279 13.43 1.44 17.03
CA MET A 279 14.64 0.67 16.78
C MET A 279 15.90 1.52 17.03
N PRO A 280 16.99 0.96 17.59
CA PRO A 280 18.26 1.66 17.74
C PRO A 280 18.99 1.68 16.39
N ILE A 281 18.74 2.70 15.58
CA ILE A 281 19.32 2.85 14.24
C ILE A 281 20.49 3.83 14.29
N ASP A 282 21.59 3.48 13.63
CA ASP A 282 22.75 4.35 13.44
C ASP A 282 22.33 5.63 12.68
N GLU A 283 22.77 6.79 13.15
CA GLU A 283 22.53 8.10 12.52
C GLU A 283 22.96 8.15 11.04
N LYS A 284 23.87 7.27 10.61
CA LYS A 284 24.34 7.15 9.23
C LYS A 284 23.34 6.46 8.30
N VAL A 285 22.28 5.84 8.82
CA VAL A 285 21.28 5.13 8.01
C VAL A 285 20.34 6.12 7.34
N ASP A 286 20.45 6.20 6.01
CA ASP A 286 19.53 6.99 5.19
C ASP A 286 18.30 6.16 4.77
N LEU A 287 17.23 6.27 5.56
CA LEU A 287 15.94 5.64 5.25
C LEU A 287 15.34 6.14 3.93
N LYS A 288 15.64 7.37 3.51
CA LYS A 288 15.16 7.94 2.25
C LYS A 288 15.89 7.34 1.04
N GLN A 289 17.17 7.00 1.20
CA GLN A 289 17.88 6.22 0.20
C GLN A 289 17.32 4.79 0.09
N ILE A 290 17.01 4.16 1.23
CA ILE A 290 16.42 2.81 1.26
C ILE A 290 15.03 2.81 0.60
N SER A 291 14.20 3.84 0.85
CA SER A 291 12.87 3.94 0.23
C SER A 291 12.94 4.04 -1.30
N LYS A 292 13.95 4.73 -1.84
CA LYS A 292 14.20 4.78 -3.28
C LYS A 292 14.56 3.41 -3.85
N THR A 293 15.44 2.66 -3.19
CA THR A 293 15.88 1.34 -3.70
C THR A 293 14.85 0.20 -3.53
N THR A 294 13.76 0.42 -2.80
CA THR A 294 12.72 -0.58 -2.47
C THR A 294 11.51 -0.51 -3.40
N HIS A 295 11.75 -0.40 -4.71
CA HIS A 295 10.66 -0.33 -5.69
C HIS A 295 9.72 -1.55 -5.61
N GLY A 296 8.42 -1.28 -5.58
CA GLY A 296 7.39 -2.33 -5.53
C GLY A 296 7.19 -2.98 -4.16
N PHE A 297 7.91 -2.55 -3.12
CA PHE A 297 7.70 -3.05 -1.75
C PHE A 297 6.39 -2.49 -1.19
N VAL A 298 5.59 -3.35 -0.58
CA VAL A 298 4.39 -2.95 0.17
C VAL A 298 4.69 -2.81 1.67
N GLY A 299 3.72 -2.33 2.45
CA GLY A 299 3.90 -2.12 3.90
C GLY A 299 4.40 -3.37 4.63
N ALA A 300 3.82 -4.54 4.32
CA ALA A 300 4.27 -5.81 4.89
C ALA A 300 5.73 -6.17 4.51
N ASP A 301 6.17 -5.83 3.29
CA ASP A 301 7.55 -6.11 2.86
C ASP A 301 8.54 -5.20 3.60
N LEU A 302 8.19 -3.92 3.80
CA LEU A 302 8.99 -2.96 4.54
C LEU A 302 9.05 -3.28 6.04
N GLU A 303 7.97 -3.82 6.60
CA GLU A 303 7.96 -4.37 7.96
C GLU A 303 8.96 -5.53 8.08
N VAL A 304 8.89 -6.48 7.14
CA VAL A 304 9.82 -7.63 7.11
C VAL A 304 11.26 -7.18 6.89
N LEU A 305 11.50 -6.20 6.01
CA LEU A 305 12.81 -5.61 5.78
C LEU A 305 13.41 -5.02 7.06
N SER A 306 12.60 -4.24 7.80
CA SER A 306 13.02 -3.62 9.06
C SER A 306 13.30 -4.68 10.14
N LYS A 307 12.47 -5.72 10.21
CA LYS A 307 12.67 -6.86 11.13
C LYS A 307 13.92 -7.66 10.79
N GLU A 308 14.20 -7.93 9.52
CA GLU A 308 15.39 -8.68 9.12
C GLU A 308 16.67 -7.86 9.37
N ALA A 309 16.65 -6.55 9.14
CA ALA A 309 17.75 -5.66 9.51
C ALA A 309 18.03 -5.70 11.03
N ALA A 310 16.98 -5.65 11.86
CA ALA A 310 17.11 -5.80 13.31
C ALA A 310 17.59 -7.20 13.73
N MET A 311 17.16 -8.25 13.04
CA MET A 311 17.60 -9.61 13.33
C MET A 311 19.08 -9.81 12.97
N ARG A 312 19.57 -9.13 11.92
CA ARG A 312 20.98 -9.16 11.53
C ARG A 312 21.89 -8.48 12.55
N SER A 313 21.48 -7.31 13.06
CA SER A 313 22.22 -6.67 14.14
C SER A 313 22.27 -7.55 15.40
N LEU A 314 21.17 -8.25 15.71
CA LEU A 314 21.14 -9.22 16.80
C LEU A 314 22.07 -10.42 16.54
N ARG A 315 22.09 -11.00 15.32
CA ARG A 315 22.99 -12.12 14.96
C ARG A 315 24.47 -11.75 15.09
N ARG A 316 24.85 -10.48 14.89
CA ARG A 316 26.22 -9.98 15.10
C ARG A 316 26.62 -10.02 16.58
N ILE A 317 25.67 -9.78 17.48
CA ILE A 317 25.89 -9.66 18.93
C ILE A 317 25.63 -10.99 19.65
N LEU A 318 24.85 -11.89 19.04
CA LEU A 318 24.49 -13.20 19.60
C LEU A 318 25.69 -14.02 20.11
N PRO A 319 26.87 -14.04 19.46
CA PRO A 319 28.04 -14.75 19.98
C PRO A 319 28.61 -14.17 21.28
N GLU A 320 28.31 -12.91 21.61
CA GLU A 320 28.70 -12.23 22.85
C GLU A 320 27.65 -12.40 23.96
N ILE A 321 26.47 -12.94 23.64
CA ILE A 321 25.38 -13.15 24.59
C ILE A 321 25.53 -14.55 25.19
N ASP A 322 25.63 -14.63 26.51
CA ASP A 322 25.39 -15.88 27.21
C ASP A 322 23.89 -16.15 27.29
N LEU A 323 23.43 -17.18 26.57
CA LEU A 323 22.01 -17.55 26.50
C LEU A 323 21.53 -18.30 27.75
N ASP A 324 22.46 -18.72 28.63
CA ASP A 324 22.15 -19.44 29.87
C ASP A 324 21.82 -18.48 31.03
N GLU A 325 22.06 -17.17 30.87
CA GLU A 325 21.69 -16.15 31.87
C GLU A 325 20.26 -15.62 31.66
N ASP A 326 19.49 -15.50 32.76
CA ASP A 326 18.11 -14.99 32.74
C ASP A 326 18.00 -13.50 32.31
N LYS A 327 19.11 -12.75 32.30
CA LYS A 327 19.13 -11.31 31.99
C LYS A 327 20.37 -10.92 31.20
N ILE A 328 20.13 -10.31 30.03
CA ILE A 328 21.20 -9.71 29.22
C ILE A 328 21.76 -8.47 29.93
N SER A 329 23.10 -8.35 29.96
CA SER A 329 23.77 -7.20 30.56
C SER A 329 23.43 -5.89 29.82
N SER A 330 23.36 -4.78 30.57
CA SER A 330 23.06 -3.47 30.00
C SER A 330 24.12 -2.99 28.99
N GLU A 331 25.35 -3.46 29.12
CA GLU A 331 26.45 -3.15 28.19
C GLU A 331 26.21 -3.79 26.82
N ILE A 332 25.74 -5.03 26.78
CA ILE A 332 25.39 -5.71 25.53
C ILE A 332 24.18 -5.03 24.89
N LEU A 333 23.17 -4.64 25.68
CA LEU A 333 22.00 -3.93 25.17
C LEU A 333 22.35 -2.58 24.53
N GLN A 334 23.34 -1.86 25.07
CA GLN A 334 23.80 -0.59 24.50
C GLN A 334 24.62 -0.75 23.21
N LYS A 335 25.21 -1.92 22.97
CA LYS A 335 25.91 -2.23 21.72
C LYS A 335 24.95 -2.54 20.56
N ILE A 336 23.66 -2.79 20.84
CA ILE A 336 22.69 -3.11 19.80
C ILE A 336 22.39 -1.84 18.99
N GLU A 337 22.93 -1.80 17.78
CA GLU A 337 22.70 -0.74 16.81
C GLU A 337 22.54 -1.36 15.42
N ILE A 338 21.54 -0.88 14.67
CA ILE A 338 21.23 -1.32 13.32
C ILE A 338 21.95 -0.39 12.34
N SER A 339 22.83 -0.97 11.52
CA SER A 339 23.65 -0.22 10.57
C SER A 339 23.06 -0.23 9.16
N SER A 340 23.63 0.60 8.27
CA SER A 340 23.24 0.61 6.84
C SER A 340 23.57 -0.71 6.14
N GLU A 341 24.56 -1.46 6.63
CA GLU A 341 24.94 -2.76 6.09
C GLU A 341 23.88 -3.82 6.40
N ASP A 342 23.27 -3.75 7.59
CA ASP A 342 22.20 -4.65 8.00
C ASP A 342 20.98 -4.52 7.06
N PHE A 343 20.60 -3.29 6.68
CA PHE A 343 19.56 -3.04 5.69
C PHE A 343 19.96 -3.52 4.28
N ARG A 344 21.20 -3.26 3.85
CA ARG A 344 21.68 -3.69 2.53
C ARG A 344 21.68 -5.21 2.40
N ASP A 345 22.03 -5.92 3.45
CA ASP A 345 22.02 -7.38 3.46
C ASP A 345 20.59 -7.93 3.59
N ALA A 346 19.71 -7.28 4.35
CA ALA A 346 18.30 -7.66 4.41
C ALA A 346 17.62 -7.56 3.03
N LEU A 347 17.95 -6.55 2.21
CA LEU A 347 17.46 -6.42 0.83
C LEU A 347 17.84 -7.60 -0.09
N LYS A 348 18.88 -8.38 0.24
CA LYS A 348 19.26 -9.56 -0.56
C LYS A 348 18.30 -10.73 -0.37
N GLU A 349 17.61 -10.78 0.77
CA GLU A 349 16.70 -11.87 1.15
C GLU A 349 15.23 -11.49 1.02
N VAL A 350 14.89 -10.25 1.36
CA VAL A 350 13.50 -9.78 1.30
C VAL A 350 13.13 -9.42 -0.14
N ARG A 351 12.23 -10.22 -0.71
CA ARG A 351 11.67 -9.98 -2.05
C ARG A 351 10.28 -9.35 -1.96
N PRO A 352 9.98 -8.33 -2.79
CA PRO A 352 8.69 -7.66 -2.81
C PRO A 352 7.55 -8.64 -3.10
N SER A 353 6.50 -8.59 -2.28
CA SER A 353 5.35 -9.49 -2.36
C SER A 353 4.42 -9.11 -3.50
N ALA A 354 4.28 -7.81 -3.82
CA ALA A 354 3.49 -7.36 -4.97
C ALA A 354 4.04 -7.90 -6.30
N LEU A 355 5.36 -8.10 -6.40
CA LEU A 355 6.00 -8.71 -7.56
C LEU A 355 5.99 -10.26 -7.52
N ARG A 356 5.45 -10.92 -6.48
CA ARG A 356 5.33 -12.40 -6.48
C ARG A 356 4.15 -12.88 -7.33
N GLU A 357 3.10 -12.07 -7.49
CA GLU A 357 1.95 -12.39 -8.37
C GLU A 357 2.19 -12.05 -9.85
N VAL A 358 3.28 -11.35 -10.14
CA VAL A 358 3.61 -10.84 -11.47
C VAL A 358 5.01 -11.34 -11.82
N GLN A 359 5.20 -12.05 -12.92
CA GLN A 359 6.56 -12.41 -13.39
C GLN A 359 7.27 -11.15 -13.91
N VAL A 360 7.48 -10.15 -13.06
CA VAL A 360 8.31 -8.99 -13.35
C VAL A 360 9.75 -9.43 -13.26
N GLN A 361 10.45 -9.37 -14.38
CA GLN A 361 11.88 -9.61 -14.41
C GLN A 361 12.56 -8.26 -14.27
N ILE A 362 13.57 -8.13 -13.41
CA ILE A 362 14.51 -7.01 -13.52
C ILE A 362 15.56 -7.47 -14.53
N PRO A 363 15.63 -6.86 -15.72
CA PRO A 363 16.58 -7.33 -16.73
C PRO A 363 18.01 -7.03 -16.28
N ASN A 364 18.90 -8.00 -16.46
CA ASN A 364 20.33 -7.85 -16.15
C ASN A 364 21.14 -7.32 -17.35
N VAL A 365 20.52 -7.09 -18.50
CA VAL A 365 21.15 -6.66 -19.76
C VAL A 365 21.32 -5.15 -19.78
N SER A 366 22.54 -4.62 -19.98
CA SER A 366 22.79 -3.18 -20.20
C SER A 366 22.89 -2.83 -21.69
N TRP A 367 22.94 -1.53 -22.00
CA TRP A 367 23.20 -1.06 -23.37
C TRP A 367 24.57 -1.47 -23.92
N ASP A 368 25.52 -1.79 -23.04
CA ASP A 368 26.85 -2.28 -23.40
C ASP A 368 26.80 -3.72 -23.91
N ASP A 369 25.82 -4.50 -23.45
CA ASP A 369 25.57 -5.88 -23.89
C ASP A 369 24.90 -5.93 -25.29
N VAL A 370 24.39 -4.80 -25.77
CA VAL A 370 23.73 -4.68 -27.09
C VAL A 370 24.71 -4.04 -28.08
N GLY A 371 25.26 -4.83 -29.00
CA GLY A 371 26.17 -4.33 -30.02
C GLY A 371 25.49 -3.51 -31.12
N GLY A 372 26.06 -2.35 -31.46
CA GLY A 372 25.62 -1.48 -32.56
C GLY A 372 24.30 -0.76 -32.32
N LEU A 373 23.63 -0.33 -33.40
CA LEU A 373 22.32 0.35 -33.41
C LEU A 373 22.30 1.70 -32.68
N ASP A 374 23.38 2.48 -32.72
CA ASP A 374 23.53 3.71 -31.94
C ASP A 374 22.43 4.74 -32.22
N GLU A 375 21.99 4.89 -33.48
CA GLU A 375 20.88 5.77 -33.85
C GLU A 375 19.55 5.34 -33.18
N LEU A 376 19.26 4.03 -33.17
CA LEU A 376 18.07 3.50 -32.49
C LEU A 376 18.17 3.65 -30.96
N LYS A 377 19.38 3.51 -30.39
CA LYS A 377 19.60 3.72 -28.95
C LYS A 377 19.31 5.17 -28.57
N GLU A 378 19.74 6.13 -29.37
CA GLU A 378 19.43 7.55 -29.17
C GLU A 378 17.93 7.82 -29.28
N GLU A 379 17.26 7.33 -30.34
CA GLU A 379 15.80 7.50 -30.49
C GLU A 379 15.01 6.92 -29.30
N LEU A 380 15.42 5.75 -28.77
CA LEU A 380 14.76 5.15 -27.61
C LEU A 380 15.02 5.92 -26.31
N ARG A 381 16.20 6.54 -26.16
CA ARG A 381 16.47 7.44 -25.03
C ARG A 381 15.59 8.68 -25.11
N GLU A 382 15.49 9.32 -26.27
CA GLU A 382 14.62 10.49 -26.45
C GLU A 382 13.14 10.16 -26.19
N ALA A 383 12.68 9.00 -26.65
CA ALA A 383 11.28 8.61 -26.53
C ALA A 383 10.86 8.19 -25.11
N VAL A 384 11.78 7.67 -24.29
CA VAL A 384 11.44 7.05 -23.00
C VAL A 384 12.13 7.73 -21.82
N GLU A 385 13.43 8.03 -21.95
CA GLU A 385 14.22 8.60 -20.86
C GLU A 385 13.86 10.07 -20.63
N TRP A 386 13.70 10.85 -21.71
CA TRP A 386 13.44 12.28 -21.59
C TRP A 386 12.09 12.60 -20.95
N PRO A 387 10.97 11.94 -21.29
CA PRO A 387 9.70 12.13 -20.59
C PRO A 387 9.78 11.86 -19.08
N ILE A 388 10.58 10.86 -18.68
CA ILE A 388 10.73 10.48 -17.28
C ILE A 388 11.64 11.46 -16.53
N LYS A 389 12.79 11.82 -17.10
CA LYS A 389 13.78 12.70 -16.46
C LYS A 389 13.40 14.18 -16.49
N HIS A 390 12.71 14.62 -17.54
CA HIS A 390 12.41 16.03 -17.82
C HIS A 390 10.91 16.29 -17.84
N LYS A 391 10.16 15.70 -16.91
CA LYS A 391 8.70 15.85 -16.82
C LYS A 391 8.24 17.31 -16.86
N GLU A 392 8.89 18.18 -16.10
CA GLU A 392 8.58 19.62 -16.05
C GLU A 392 8.69 20.32 -17.43
N ALA A 393 9.64 19.90 -18.26
CA ALA A 393 9.81 20.45 -19.60
C ALA A 393 8.71 19.97 -20.56
N PHE A 394 8.27 18.72 -20.44
CA PHE A 394 7.16 18.18 -21.23
C PHE A 394 5.81 18.78 -20.82
N ASP A 395 5.59 18.97 -19.51
CA ASP A 395 4.41 19.63 -18.96
C ASP A 395 4.34 21.10 -19.40
N TYR A 396 5.50 21.78 -19.50
CA TYR A 396 5.57 23.17 -19.98
C TYR A 396 5.26 23.32 -21.48
N VAL A 397 5.73 22.37 -22.30
CA VAL A 397 5.56 22.42 -23.77
C VAL A 397 4.24 21.76 -24.21
N ASP A 398 3.48 21.17 -23.29
CA ASP A 398 2.19 20.50 -23.52
C ASP A 398 2.29 19.43 -24.63
N VAL A 399 3.30 18.56 -24.52
CA VAL A 399 3.58 17.49 -25.50
C VAL A 399 3.17 16.13 -24.93
N GLU A 400 2.33 15.43 -25.67
CA GLU A 400 1.96 14.04 -25.35
C GLU A 400 3.17 13.10 -25.43
N THR A 401 3.42 12.38 -24.33
CA THR A 401 4.44 11.33 -24.28
C THR A 401 4.00 10.11 -25.09
N PRO A 402 4.93 9.41 -25.78
CA PRO A 402 4.57 8.24 -26.58
C PRO A 402 4.03 7.11 -25.68
N LYS A 403 2.77 6.71 -25.92
CA LYS A 403 2.09 5.62 -25.18
C LYS A 403 2.66 4.23 -25.49
N GLY A 404 3.34 4.06 -26.62
CA GLY A 404 3.95 2.79 -26.98
C GLY A 404 4.95 2.87 -28.14
N ILE A 405 5.85 1.90 -28.17
CA ILE A 405 6.93 1.76 -29.15
C ILE A 405 6.78 0.41 -29.84
N LEU A 406 6.94 0.38 -31.17
CA LEU A 406 6.85 -0.84 -31.97
C LEU A 406 8.20 -1.13 -32.64
N LEU A 407 8.88 -2.18 -32.17
CA LEU A 407 10.14 -2.66 -32.74
C LEU A 407 9.86 -3.66 -33.86
N HIS A 408 10.27 -3.35 -35.09
CA HIS A 408 10.08 -4.23 -36.25
C HIS A 408 11.40 -4.59 -36.93
N GLY A 409 11.46 -5.76 -37.56
CA GLY A 409 12.62 -6.22 -38.34
C GLY A 409 12.80 -7.74 -38.28
N PRO A 410 13.83 -8.27 -38.96
CA PRO A 410 14.04 -9.71 -39.08
C PRO A 410 14.15 -10.42 -37.72
N PRO A 411 13.72 -11.69 -37.62
CA PRO A 411 13.89 -12.48 -36.41
C PRO A 411 15.39 -12.62 -36.09
N GLY A 412 15.72 -12.68 -34.79
CA GLY A 412 17.11 -12.81 -34.33
C GLY A 412 17.92 -11.51 -34.27
N THR A 413 17.30 -10.35 -34.49
CA THR A 413 17.97 -9.02 -34.44
C THR A 413 18.10 -8.42 -33.03
N GLY A 414 17.92 -9.22 -31.97
CA GLY A 414 18.12 -8.77 -30.59
C GLY A 414 17.05 -7.81 -30.05
N LYS A 415 15.87 -7.72 -30.68
CA LYS A 415 14.76 -6.84 -30.24
C LYS A 415 14.32 -7.07 -28.79
N THR A 416 14.22 -8.33 -28.37
CA THR A 416 13.97 -8.69 -26.97
C THR A 416 15.09 -8.22 -26.03
N LEU A 417 16.35 -8.21 -26.49
CA LEU A 417 17.49 -7.71 -25.70
C LEU A 417 17.46 -6.18 -25.58
N ILE A 418 17.07 -5.47 -26.64
CA ILE A 418 16.89 -4.00 -26.62
C ILE A 418 15.82 -3.60 -25.61
N ALA A 419 14.67 -4.29 -25.62
CA ALA A 419 13.59 -4.01 -24.67
C ALA A 419 14.01 -4.27 -23.21
N LYS A 420 14.83 -5.32 -22.98
CA LYS A 420 15.43 -5.61 -21.68
C LYS A 420 16.44 -4.54 -21.24
N ALA A 421 17.32 -4.09 -22.15
CA ALA A 421 18.28 -3.04 -21.88
C ALA A 421 17.60 -1.69 -21.57
N LEU A 422 16.52 -1.38 -22.29
CA LEU A 422 15.69 -0.21 -22.05
C LEU A 422 15.10 -0.22 -20.64
N ALA A 423 14.49 -1.34 -20.22
CA ALA A 423 13.91 -1.47 -18.88
C ALA A 423 14.96 -1.37 -17.76
N LYS A 424 16.17 -1.93 -17.97
CA LYS A 424 17.28 -1.77 -17.01
C LYS A 424 17.72 -0.31 -16.92
N MET A 425 17.80 0.40 -18.04
CA MET A 425 18.20 1.82 -18.08
C MET A 425 17.19 2.72 -17.37
N THR A 426 15.90 2.48 -17.53
CA THR A 426 14.84 3.28 -16.89
C THR A 426 14.53 2.82 -15.47
N GLU A 427 15.31 1.87 -14.92
CA GLU A 427 15.08 1.23 -13.62
C GLU A 427 13.62 0.79 -13.43
N SER A 428 12.98 0.37 -14.53
CA SER A 428 11.55 0.07 -14.58
C SER A 428 11.29 -1.42 -14.53
N ASN A 429 10.15 -1.78 -13.95
CA ASN A 429 9.67 -3.16 -13.94
C ASN A 429 9.48 -3.67 -15.38
N PHE A 430 9.86 -4.91 -15.70
CA PHE A 430 9.69 -5.48 -17.04
C PHE A 430 8.76 -6.69 -17.04
N ILE A 431 7.63 -6.56 -17.74
CA ILE A 431 6.65 -7.64 -17.93
C ILE A 431 6.75 -8.13 -19.37
N SER A 432 7.22 -9.35 -19.57
CA SER A 432 7.29 -9.96 -20.90
C SER A 432 6.09 -10.88 -21.12
N ILE A 433 5.39 -10.70 -22.23
CA ILE A 433 4.24 -11.52 -22.61
C ILE A 433 4.48 -12.00 -24.02
N LYS A 434 4.43 -13.32 -24.23
CA LYS A 434 4.50 -13.89 -25.58
C LYS A 434 3.08 -13.98 -26.15
N GLY A 435 2.90 -13.62 -27.42
CA GLY A 435 1.59 -13.70 -28.09
C GLY A 435 0.86 -15.04 -27.88
N PRO A 436 1.51 -16.19 -28.08
CA PRO A 436 0.90 -17.50 -27.82
C PRO A 436 0.51 -17.77 -26.36
N GLU A 437 1.14 -17.11 -25.38
CA GLU A 437 0.78 -17.25 -23.96
C GLU A 437 -0.57 -16.62 -23.63
N LEU A 438 -0.96 -15.55 -24.31
CA LEU A 438 -2.27 -14.93 -24.14
C LEU A 438 -3.40 -15.84 -24.64
N LEU A 439 -3.13 -16.67 -25.65
CA LEU A 439 -4.10 -17.61 -26.22
C LEU A 439 -4.20 -18.92 -25.41
N SER A 440 -3.08 -19.40 -24.86
CA SER A 440 -3.00 -20.72 -24.21
C SER A 440 -3.24 -20.72 -22.70
N LYS A 441 -2.82 -19.68 -21.96
CA LYS A 441 -3.02 -19.61 -20.50
C LYS A 441 -4.48 -19.33 -20.12
N TRP A 442 -5.29 -18.86 -21.06
CA TRP A 442 -6.64 -18.33 -20.80
C TRP A 442 -7.64 -18.84 -21.82
N VAL A 443 -7.74 -20.16 -21.98
CA VAL A 443 -8.76 -20.81 -22.82
C VAL A 443 -10.14 -20.52 -22.21
N GLY A 444 -10.93 -19.65 -22.87
CA GLY A 444 -12.30 -19.31 -22.46
C GLY A 444 -12.47 -17.95 -21.78
N GLU A 445 -11.39 -17.30 -21.29
CA GLU A 445 -11.43 -16.00 -20.60
C GLU A 445 -10.27 -15.06 -21.01
N SER A 446 -9.83 -15.12 -22.27
CA SER A 446 -8.62 -14.43 -22.74
C SER A 446 -8.64 -12.91 -22.53
N GLU A 447 -9.82 -12.28 -22.52
CA GLU A 447 -9.99 -10.85 -22.22
C GLU A 447 -9.72 -10.50 -20.74
N LYS A 448 -10.21 -11.31 -19.79
CA LYS A 448 -9.96 -11.09 -18.35
C LYS A 448 -8.47 -11.17 -18.06
N GLY A 449 -7.77 -12.12 -18.69
CA GLY A 449 -6.31 -12.26 -18.58
C GLY A 449 -5.55 -11.02 -19.04
N VAL A 450 -5.96 -10.39 -20.15
CA VAL A 450 -5.36 -9.13 -20.62
C VAL A 450 -5.59 -8.00 -19.62
N ARG A 451 -6.83 -7.81 -19.13
CA ARG A 451 -7.12 -6.77 -18.11
C ARG A 451 -6.27 -6.93 -16.87
N GLU A 452 -6.12 -8.16 -16.39
CA GLU A 452 -5.33 -8.48 -15.21
C GLU A 452 -3.86 -8.10 -15.38
N ILE A 453 -3.29 -8.37 -16.56
CA ILE A 453 -1.91 -7.99 -16.89
C ILE A 453 -1.73 -6.47 -16.89
N PHE A 454 -2.64 -5.74 -17.54
CA PHE A 454 -2.55 -4.27 -17.60
C PHE A 454 -2.81 -3.63 -16.23
N ARG A 455 -3.71 -4.20 -15.42
CA ARG A 455 -3.89 -3.83 -14.01
C ARG A 455 -2.61 -4.04 -13.21
N LYS A 456 -1.97 -5.21 -13.35
CA LYS A 456 -0.68 -5.52 -12.72
C LYS A 456 0.44 -4.57 -13.14
N ALA A 457 0.50 -4.23 -14.43
CA ALA A 457 1.49 -3.28 -14.94
C ALA A 457 1.29 -1.86 -14.37
N ARG A 458 0.03 -1.41 -14.21
CA ARG A 458 -0.30 -0.14 -13.53
C ARG A 458 0.12 -0.15 -12.07
N GLN A 459 -0.11 -1.26 -11.37
CA GLN A 459 0.30 -1.41 -9.97
C GLN A 459 1.83 -1.41 -9.83
N ALA A 460 2.54 -2.03 -10.77
CA ALA A 460 4.00 -2.09 -10.80
C ALA A 460 4.64 -0.86 -11.48
N ALA A 461 3.94 0.26 -11.62
CA ALA A 461 4.49 1.48 -12.18
C ALA A 461 5.71 1.99 -11.37
N PRO A 462 6.82 2.42 -12.00
CA PRO A 462 7.08 2.48 -13.44
C PRO A 462 7.35 1.09 -14.06
N CYS A 463 6.68 0.78 -15.18
CA CYS A 463 6.70 -0.55 -15.78
C CYS A 463 6.75 -0.51 -17.32
N ILE A 464 7.53 -1.41 -17.93
CA ILE A 464 7.55 -1.68 -19.36
C ILE A 464 6.85 -3.01 -19.63
N ILE A 465 5.75 -2.97 -20.40
CA ILE A 465 5.06 -4.15 -20.91
C ILE A 465 5.66 -4.49 -22.29
N PHE A 466 6.38 -5.59 -22.37
CA PHE A 466 6.91 -6.12 -23.62
C PHE A 466 6.00 -7.20 -24.20
N LEU A 467 5.35 -6.88 -25.32
CA LEU A 467 4.55 -7.81 -26.10
C LEU A 467 5.42 -8.43 -27.20
N ASP A 468 5.85 -9.67 -26.98
CA ASP A 468 6.63 -10.45 -27.95
C ASP A 468 5.70 -11.18 -28.92
N GLU A 469 6.13 -11.31 -30.18
CA GLU A 469 5.36 -11.96 -31.25
C GLU A 469 3.92 -11.43 -31.37
N VAL A 470 3.74 -10.11 -31.40
CA VAL A 470 2.41 -9.48 -31.58
C VAL A 470 1.78 -9.94 -32.90
N ASP A 471 2.59 -10.31 -33.89
CA ASP A 471 2.12 -10.88 -35.16
C ASP A 471 1.42 -12.23 -35.02
N ALA A 472 1.61 -12.96 -33.93
CA ALA A 472 0.86 -14.18 -33.62
C ALA A 472 -0.58 -13.88 -33.18
N LEU A 473 -0.84 -12.68 -32.64
CA LEU A 473 -2.16 -12.24 -32.18
C LEU A 473 -2.98 -11.55 -33.27
N VAL A 474 -2.31 -11.03 -34.31
CA VAL A 474 -2.98 -10.32 -35.41
C VAL A 474 -3.34 -11.32 -36.52
N PRO A 475 -4.63 -11.67 -36.70
CA PRO A 475 -5.02 -12.58 -37.77
C PRO A 475 -4.69 -11.98 -39.14
N ARG A 476 -4.21 -12.80 -40.07
CA ARG A 476 -4.10 -12.41 -41.48
C ARG A 476 -5.52 -12.19 -42.02
N ARG A 477 -5.84 -10.95 -42.43
CA ARG A 477 -7.11 -10.61 -43.11
C ARG A 477 -7.42 -11.66 -44.19
N GLY A 478 -8.51 -12.42 -44.02
CA GLY A 478 -9.00 -13.41 -44.98
C GLY A 478 -9.05 -14.88 -44.51
N SER A 479 -8.62 -15.21 -43.29
CA SER A 479 -8.75 -16.57 -42.73
C SER A 479 -10.01 -16.69 -41.87
N GLY A 480 -11.13 -17.09 -42.48
CA GLY A 480 -12.42 -17.27 -41.80
C GLY A 480 -12.53 -18.63 -41.09
N GLY A 481 -12.01 -18.73 -39.87
CA GLY A 481 -12.20 -19.86 -38.96
C GLY A 481 -12.60 -19.39 -37.56
N SER A 482 -13.31 -20.23 -36.80
CA SER A 482 -13.86 -19.92 -35.46
C SER A 482 -12.86 -19.41 -34.41
N GLU A 483 -11.55 -19.61 -34.62
CA GLU A 483 -10.47 -19.03 -33.78
C GLU A 483 -10.26 -17.52 -34.02
N SER A 484 -10.79 -16.95 -35.11
CA SER A 484 -10.68 -15.52 -35.42
C SER A 484 -11.44 -14.64 -34.42
N HIS A 485 -12.55 -15.12 -33.87
CA HIS A 485 -13.37 -14.34 -32.94
C HIS A 485 -12.70 -14.14 -31.58
N VAL A 486 -12.01 -15.16 -31.05
CA VAL A 486 -11.29 -15.05 -29.77
C VAL A 486 -10.05 -14.16 -29.92
N THR A 487 -9.35 -14.25 -31.04
CA THR A 487 -8.17 -13.42 -31.31
C THR A 487 -8.54 -11.94 -31.53
N GLU A 488 -9.64 -11.67 -32.26
CA GLU A 488 -10.15 -10.30 -32.45
C GLU A 488 -10.59 -9.64 -31.13
N SER A 489 -11.20 -10.40 -30.22
CA SER A 489 -11.66 -9.87 -28.94
C SER A 489 -10.50 -9.56 -27.99
N VAL A 490 -9.46 -10.40 -27.98
CA VAL A 490 -8.19 -10.14 -27.27
C VAL A 490 -7.49 -8.88 -27.79
N VAL A 491 -7.38 -8.71 -29.12
CA VAL A 491 -6.75 -7.52 -29.73
C VAL A 491 -7.54 -6.26 -29.39
N SER A 492 -8.87 -6.33 -29.44
CA SER A 492 -9.74 -5.20 -29.08
C SER A 492 -9.58 -4.82 -27.61
N GLN A 493 -9.44 -5.80 -26.71
CA GLN A 493 -9.17 -5.56 -25.30
C GLN A 493 -7.80 -4.92 -25.08
N ILE A 494 -6.75 -5.39 -25.76
CA ILE A 494 -5.42 -4.75 -25.69
C ILE A 494 -5.54 -3.28 -26.09
N LEU A 495 -6.12 -2.98 -27.25
CA LEU A 495 -6.28 -1.59 -27.73
C LEU A 495 -7.07 -0.72 -26.72
N THR A 496 -8.11 -1.29 -26.11
CA THR A 496 -8.90 -0.60 -25.08
C THR A 496 -8.04 -0.27 -23.85
N GLU A 497 -7.18 -1.19 -23.41
CA GLU A 497 -6.23 -0.91 -22.32
C GLU A 497 -5.18 0.13 -22.74
N ILE A 498 -4.65 0.09 -23.97
CA ILE A 498 -3.67 1.08 -24.47
C ILE A 498 -4.29 2.49 -24.47
N ASP A 499 -5.52 2.61 -24.97
CA ASP A 499 -6.23 3.88 -25.00
C ASP A 499 -6.57 4.35 -23.58
N GLY A 500 -6.92 3.41 -22.69
CA GLY A 500 -7.21 3.66 -21.27
C GLY A 500 -6.00 3.93 -20.37
N LEU A 501 -4.77 3.90 -20.88
CA LEU A 501 -3.56 4.34 -20.17
C LEU A 501 -3.46 5.89 -20.08
N GLU A 502 -4.58 6.61 -20.19
CA GLU A 502 -4.59 8.05 -20.03
C GLU A 502 -4.24 8.45 -18.60
N GLU A 503 -3.16 9.24 -18.52
CA GLU A 503 -2.71 10.04 -17.39
C GLU A 503 -2.25 9.23 -16.15
N LEU A 504 -0.96 9.38 -15.82
CA LEU A 504 -0.33 9.17 -14.50
C LEU A 504 0.45 7.87 -14.20
N HIS A 505 0.51 6.84 -15.05
CA HIS A 505 1.07 5.56 -14.61
C HIS A 505 2.49 5.16 -15.06
N ASN A 506 3.27 5.98 -15.78
CA ASN A 506 4.64 5.59 -16.21
C ASN A 506 4.72 4.14 -16.80
N VAL A 507 3.67 3.70 -17.49
CA VAL A 507 3.59 2.39 -18.12
C VAL A 507 3.88 2.56 -19.60
N LEU A 508 4.97 1.99 -20.08
CA LEU A 508 5.35 2.00 -21.49
C LEU A 508 5.07 0.63 -22.11
N ILE A 509 4.45 0.61 -23.29
CA ILE A 509 4.24 -0.62 -24.04
C ILE A 509 5.28 -0.72 -25.16
N VAL A 510 5.99 -1.84 -25.22
CA VAL A 510 6.93 -2.15 -26.29
C VAL A 510 6.47 -3.42 -27.01
N GLY A 511 6.04 -3.28 -28.27
CA GLY A 511 5.66 -4.42 -29.11
C GLY A 511 6.79 -4.84 -30.04
N GLN A 512 6.90 -6.14 -30.32
CA GLN A 512 7.77 -6.67 -31.36
C GLN A 512 6.99 -7.32 -32.51
N LEU A 513 7.44 -7.07 -33.75
CA LEU A 513 6.99 -7.77 -34.94
C LEU A 513 8.17 -8.50 -35.61
N SER A 514 8.02 -9.81 -35.80
CA SER A 514 9.04 -10.68 -36.42
C SER A 514 8.94 -10.75 -37.95
N LYS A 515 7.82 -10.28 -38.53
CA LYS A 515 7.58 -10.23 -39.97
C LYS A 515 7.42 -8.78 -40.43
N ASN A 516 7.91 -8.47 -41.64
CA ASN A 516 7.50 -7.27 -42.39
C ASN A 516 6.02 -7.41 -42.77
N MET A 517 5.14 -7.20 -41.80
CA MET A 517 3.72 -7.08 -42.02
C MET A 517 3.42 -5.59 -42.22
N LEU A 518 2.76 -5.25 -43.33
CA LEU A 518 2.17 -3.93 -43.53
C LEU A 518 1.09 -3.72 -42.46
N VAL A 519 1.49 -3.30 -41.26
CA VAL A 519 0.55 -2.78 -40.27
C VAL A 519 0.05 -1.46 -40.82
N ALA A 520 -1.28 -1.33 -40.89
CA ALA A 520 -1.93 -0.12 -41.36
C ALA A 520 -1.41 1.07 -40.55
N LYS A 521 -0.66 1.97 -41.21
CA LYS A 521 -0.34 3.31 -40.71
C LYS A 521 -1.65 4.09 -40.54
N HIS A 522 -2.38 3.86 -39.46
CA HIS A 522 -3.51 4.69 -39.07
C HIS A 522 -3.43 4.88 -37.56
N LYS A 523 -3.06 6.11 -37.17
CA LYS A 523 -3.06 6.75 -35.83
C LYS A 523 -1.74 7.07 -35.11
N MET A 524 -0.56 6.68 -35.59
CA MET A 524 0.73 7.11 -34.99
C MET A 524 1.50 8.20 -35.77
N SER A 525 0.83 9.03 -36.58
CA SER A 525 1.52 10.02 -37.45
C SER A 525 1.27 11.50 -37.11
N LYS A 526 0.70 11.83 -35.94
CA LYS A 526 0.50 13.25 -35.57
C LYS A 526 1.63 13.83 -34.71
N THR A 527 2.33 13.02 -33.92
CA THR A 527 3.41 13.51 -33.03
C THR A 527 4.73 13.77 -33.76
N SER A 528 4.99 13.10 -34.89
CA SER A 528 6.25 13.22 -35.65
C SER A 528 6.39 14.51 -36.48
N ARG A 529 5.36 15.38 -36.58
CA ARG A 529 5.40 16.58 -37.44
C ARG A 529 5.76 17.90 -36.76
N TYR A 530 5.94 17.94 -35.44
CA TYR A 530 6.20 19.21 -34.73
C TYR A 530 7.52 19.30 -33.96
N LEU A 531 8.41 18.30 -34.07
CA LEU A 531 9.76 18.39 -33.51
C LEU A 531 10.75 18.77 -34.60
N ASN A 532 10.84 20.07 -34.86
CA ASN A 532 11.91 20.62 -35.68
C ASN A 532 13.23 20.46 -34.90
N LYS A 533 14.19 19.68 -35.43
CA LYS A 533 15.48 19.35 -34.80
C LYS A 533 16.27 20.58 -34.27
N ASN A 534 15.98 21.78 -34.76
CA ASN A 534 16.63 23.02 -34.33
C ASN A 534 16.07 23.63 -33.04
N SER A 535 14.86 23.26 -32.61
CA SER A 535 14.22 23.87 -31.43
C SER A 535 14.74 23.28 -30.11
N LEU A 536 15.06 21.99 -30.08
CA LEU A 536 15.56 21.29 -28.89
C LEU A 536 17.04 21.59 -28.59
N THR A 537 17.85 21.89 -29.62
CA THR A 537 19.26 22.27 -29.43
C THR A 537 19.44 23.68 -28.85
N GLN A 538 18.41 24.52 -28.92
CA GLN A 538 18.41 25.84 -28.28
C GLN A 538 17.95 25.82 -26.82
N LEU A 539 17.23 24.79 -26.39
CA LEU A 539 16.75 24.64 -25.00
C LEU A 539 17.76 23.92 -24.09
N THR A 540 18.75 23.25 -24.67
CA THR A 540 19.83 22.55 -23.95
C THR A 540 21.10 23.41 -23.77
N ARG A 541 21.09 24.66 -24.24
CA ARG A 541 22.07 25.71 -23.88
C ARG A 541 21.39 26.76 -23.02
#